data_AF-A0A8S2FUQ0-F1
#
_entry.id   AF-A0A8S2FUQ0-F1
#
_cell.length_a   1.000
_cell.length_b   1.000
_cell.length_c   1.000
_cell.angle_alpha   90.00
_cell.angle_beta   90.00
_cell.angle_gamma   90.00
#
_symmetry.space_group_name_H-M   'P 1'
#
loop_
_entity.id
_entity.type
_entity.pdbx_description
1 polymer ?
#
loop_
_entity_poly.entity_id
_entity_poly.type
_entity_poly.pdbx_seq_one_letter_code
_entity_poly.pdbx_strand_id
1 'polypeptide(L)'
;NKHFSQKKYNDAIQCYNSAIQQSEKAIYYVNRALCYIKLKQWDKVYLDSRHALDLDSTYIKANCYLGQYYLEQQRYDEAIYYFKYSLDLCKLQNKNFGDEINRLLRIAQKNRFLLIENKRIDCEIELQTYLKTLIMNDKEKRIQQRIENYIHDKEQEKKGESINENNSNENTKHYVINVTPREKTMVSESMDTTNRLSNNGGNSSDLPLSKQYLSKAIGHHNTEISTTLGTLTSGTGTAVTGATTTTTAALQTIGSNIIDHQLEEDLKDIERVCDKSLSEMNRLFNELDQRRQKREIPEYLTCKLCYDIMRDPVITPYGITYCRGCIEENL
;
A
#
# COMPACT_ATOMS: atom_id res chain seq x y z
N ASN A 1 -29.83 14.19 28.82
CA ASN A 1 -28.49 14.56 29.35
C ASN A 1 -28.09 13.77 30.61
N LYS A 2 -28.95 13.59 31.63
CA LYS A 2 -28.58 12.81 32.84
C LYS A 2 -28.08 11.38 32.53
N HIS A 3 -28.78 10.65 31.67
CA HIS A 3 -28.35 9.30 31.21
C HIS A 3 -26.99 9.32 30.47
N PHE A 4 -26.73 10.37 29.69
CA PHE A 4 -25.45 10.55 29.01
C PHE A 4 -24.29 10.73 29.99
N SER A 5 -24.47 11.55 31.02
CA SER A 5 -23.47 11.72 32.10
C SER A 5 -23.21 10.42 32.86
N GLN A 6 -24.21 9.54 32.97
CA GLN A 6 -24.08 8.20 33.56
C GLN A 6 -23.47 7.16 32.60
N LYS A 7 -23.00 7.57 31.41
CA LYS A 7 -22.49 6.70 30.33
C LYS A 7 -23.50 5.67 29.80
N LYS A 8 -24.79 5.84 30.10
CA LYS A 8 -25.90 5.01 29.58
C LYS A 8 -26.35 5.57 28.22
N TYR A 9 -25.57 5.31 27.17
CA TYR A 9 -25.79 5.93 25.86
C TYR A 9 -27.06 5.42 25.16
N ASN A 10 -27.40 4.14 25.28
CA ASN A 10 -28.61 3.58 24.67
C ASN A 10 -29.89 4.17 25.28
N ASP A 11 -29.97 4.26 26.60
CA ASP A 11 -31.10 4.90 27.30
C ASP A 11 -31.20 6.39 26.92
N ALA A 12 -30.05 7.08 26.82
CA ALA A 12 -30.00 8.48 26.38
C ALA A 12 -30.55 8.65 24.96
N ILE A 13 -30.22 7.74 24.04
CA ILE A 13 -30.75 7.75 22.67
C ILE A 13 -32.27 7.59 22.66
N GLN A 14 -32.83 6.70 23.47
CA GLN A 14 -34.29 6.56 23.58
C GLN A 14 -34.95 7.86 24.05
N CYS A 15 -34.39 8.51 25.07
CA CYS A 15 -34.88 9.81 25.52
C CYS A 15 -34.77 10.89 24.43
N TYR A 16 -33.68 10.92 23.65
CA TYR A 16 -33.54 11.87 22.55
C TYR A 16 -34.52 11.59 21.41
N ASN A 17 -34.82 10.32 21.12
CA ASN A 17 -35.84 9.95 20.14
C ASN A 17 -37.23 10.45 20.55
N SER A 18 -37.62 10.26 21.81
CA SER A 18 -38.88 10.80 22.33
C SER A 18 -38.90 12.34 22.30
N ALA A 19 -37.76 13.00 22.55
CA ALA A 19 -37.67 14.46 22.46
C ALA A 19 -37.84 14.97 21.02
N ILE A 20 -37.22 14.30 20.04
CA ILE A 20 -37.33 14.64 18.61
C ILE A 20 -38.78 14.48 18.13
N GLN A 21 -39.50 13.45 18.59
CA GLN A 21 -40.92 13.26 18.26
C GLN A 21 -41.81 14.40 18.78
N GLN A 22 -41.45 15.01 19.91
CA GLN A 22 -42.21 16.12 20.48
C GLN A 22 -41.84 17.47 19.83
N SER A 23 -40.55 17.70 19.57
CA SER A 23 -40.06 18.95 19.00
C SER A 23 -38.79 18.70 18.21
N GLU A 24 -38.81 19.14 16.96
CA GLU A 24 -37.65 19.03 16.08
C GLU A 24 -36.69 20.20 16.32
N LYS A 25 -35.54 19.92 16.96
CA LYS A 25 -34.47 20.90 17.22
C LYS A 25 -33.11 20.31 16.92
N ALA A 26 -32.22 21.09 16.29
CA ALA A 26 -30.85 20.68 15.96
C ALA A 26 -30.07 20.11 17.17
N ILE A 27 -30.28 20.69 18.36
CA ILE A 27 -29.61 20.29 19.61
C ILE A 27 -29.89 18.81 19.95
N TYR A 28 -31.10 18.31 19.70
CA TYR A 28 -31.44 16.92 20.02
C TYR A 28 -30.72 15.93 19.10
N TYR A 29 -30.65 16.23 17.81
CA TYR A 29 -29.87 15.45 16.85
C TYR A 29 -28.39 15.45 17.19
N VAL A 30 -27.80 16.59 17.56
CA VAL A 30 -26.37 16.61 17.92
C VAL A 30 -26.07 15.84 19.21
N ASN A 31 -26.94 15.92 20.21
CA ASN A 31 -26.75 15.13 21.44
C ASN A 31 -26.92 13.62 21.19
N ARG A 32 -27.82 13.23 20.26
CA ARG A 32 -27.97 11.84 19.82
C ARG A 32 -26.76 11.38 19.00
N ALA A 33 -26.26 12.20 18.08
CA ALA A 33 -25.02 11.97 17.33
C ALA A 33 -23.84 11.74 18.27
N LEU A 34 -23.70 12.53 19.34
CA LEU A 34 -22.65 12.35 20.33
C LEU A 34 -22.74 10.98 21.03
N CYS A 35 -23.95 10.49 21.33
CA CYS A 35 -24.14 9.13 21.84
C CYS A 35 -23.67 8.08 20.82
N TYR A 36 -24.01 8.25 19.55
CA TYR A 36 -23.57 7.35 18.48
C TYR A 36 -22.06 7.37 18.28
N ILE A 37 -21.39 8.52 18.42
CA ILE A 37 -19.92 8.61 18.42
C ILE A 37 -19.33 7.75 19.54
N LYS A 38 -19.88 7.83 20.77
CA LYS A 38 -19.42 7.01 21.90
C LYS A 38 -19.65 5.51 21.69
N LEU A 39 -20.66 5.15 20.90
CA LEU A 39 -20.96 3.77 20.48
C LEU A 39 -20.26 3.37 19.16
N LYS A 40 -19.46 4.26 18.55
CA LYS A 40 -18.79 4.07 17.25
C LYS A 40 -19.73 3.73 16.08
N GLN A 41 -20.99 4.20 16.13
CA GLN A 41 -21.97 4.01 15.06
C GLN A 41 -21.93 5.17 14.05
N TRP A 42 -20.88 5.22 13.23
CA TRP A 42 -20.55 6.37 12.37
C TRP A 42 -21.63 6.71 11.33
N ASP A 43 -22.31 5.72 10.75
CA ASP A 43 -23.37 5.96 9.75
C ASP A 43 -24.52 6.79 10.32
N LYS A 44 -24.91 6.50 11.57
CA LYS A 44 -25.96 7.26 12.27
C LYS A 44 -25.48 8.64 12.68
N VAL A 45 -24.19 8.79 13.01
CA VAL A 45 -23.57 10.10 13.30
C VAL A 45 -23.68 11.01 12.08
N TYR A 46 -23.41 10.48 10.89
CA TYR A 46 -23.52 11.24 9.64
C TYR A 46 -24.95 11.75 9.41
N LEU A 47 -25.94 10.85 9.53
CA LEU A 47 -27.35 11.21 9.34
C LEU A 47 -27.81 12.27 10.34
N ASP A 48 -27.55 12.06 11.63
CA ASP A 48 -27.95 13.02 12.67
C ASP A 48 -27.23 14.36 12.55
N SER A 49 -25.96 14.35 12.19
CA SER A 49 -25.20 15.59 12.02
C SER A 49 -25.64 16.35 10.78
N ARG A 50 -26.00 15.66 9.69
CA ARG A 50 -26.61 16.28 8.50
C ARG A 50 -27.96 16.90 8.81
N HIS A 51 -28.87 16.15 9.43
CA HIS A 51 -30.18 16.69 9.84
C HIS A 51 -30.05 17.88 10.80
N ALA A 52 -29.08 17.85 11.72
CA ALA A 52 -28.81 18.99 12.58
C ALA A 52 -28.40 20.25 11.79
N LEU A 53 -27.63 20.10 10.71
CA LEU A 53 -27.23 21.21 9.84
C LEU A 53 -28.32 21.67 8.89
N ASP A 54 -29.24 20.79 8.49
CA ASP A 54 -30.43 21.18 7.72
C ASP A 54 -31.34 22.09 8.55
N LEU A 55 -31.40 21.87 9.86
CA LEU A 55 -32.14 22.71 10.81
C LEU A 55 -31.36 23.97 11.22
N ASP A 56 -30.07 23.84 11.53
CA ASP A 56 -29.17 24.94 11.87
C ASP A 56 -27.81 24.75 11.21
N SER A 57 -27.62 25.39 10.06
CA SER A 57 -26.38 25.35 9.29
C SER A 57 -25.17 25.91 10.05
N THR A 58 -25.42 26.75 11.06
CA THR A 58 -24.37 27.42 11.85
C THR A 58 -23.96 26.60 13.09
N TYR A 59 -24.52 25.40 13.29
CA TYR A 59 -24.26 24.61 14.48
C TYR A 59 -22.85 23.97 14.45
N ILE A 60 -21.93 24.56 15.21
CA ILE A 60 -20.49 24.21 15.22
C ILE A 60 -20.24 22.73 15.51
N LYS A 61 -20.90 22.16 16.54
CA LYS A 61 -20.67 20.77 16.94
C LYS A 61 -21.12 19.77 15.87
N ALA A 62 -22.15 20.09 15.09
CA ALA A 62 -22.62 19.23 14.01
C ALA A 62 -21.58 19.15 12.89
N ASN A 63 -21.00 20.30 12.51
CA ASN A 63 -19.86 20.34 11.58
C ASN A 63 -18.64 19.58 12.12
N CYS A 64 -18.32 19.72 13.40
CA CYS A 64 -17.24 18.95 14.04
C CYS A 64 -17.48 17.44 13.98
N TYR A 65 -18.72 16.98 14.24
CA TYR A 65 -19.05 15.56 14.19
C TYR A 65 -19.04 14.99 12.77
N LEU A 66 -19.39 15.79 11.75
CA LEU A 66 -19.14 15.43 10.35
C LEU A 66 -17.66 15.31 10.05
N GLY A 67 -16.83 16.25 10.51
CA GLY A 67 -15.38 16.16 10.38
C GLY A 67 -14.83 14.88 11.01
N GLN A 68 -15.33 14.50 12.20
CA GLN A 68 -14.96 13.26 12.87
C GLN A 68 -15.42 12.01 12.10
N TYR A 69 -16.63 12.03 11.53
CA TYR A 69 -17.09 10.97 10.63
C TYR A 69 -16.14 10.79 9.44
N TYR A 70 -15.79 11.88 8.73
CA TYR A 70 -14.88 11.80 7.58
C TYR A 70 -13.47 11.33 7.95
N LEU A 71 -13.00 11.69 9.16
CA LEU A 71 -11.73 11.24 9.70
C LEU A 71 -11.69 9.70 9.84
N GLU A 72 -12.78 9.12 10.33
CA GLU A 72 -12.92 7.66 10.48
C GLU A 72 -13.10 6.94 9.13
N GLN A 73 -13.75 7.60 8.17
CA GLN A 73 -13.87 7.11 6.78
C GLN A 73 -12.60 7.30 5.94
N GLN A 74 -11.48 7.74 6.55
CA GLN A 74 -10.19 8.01 5.89
C GLN A 74 -10.23 9.10 4.79
N ARG A 75 -11.30 9.90 4.80
CA ARG A 75 -11.52 11.04 3.90
C ARG A 75 -11.00 12.31 4.56
N TYR A 76 -9.67 12.42 4.62
CA TYR A 76 -9.01 13.41 5.46
C TYR A 76 -9.14 14.85 4.95
N ASP A 77 -9.26 15.08 3.64
CA ASP A 77 -9.41 16.43 3.10
C ASP A 77 -10.76 17.04 3.44
N GLU A 78 -11.83 16.24 3.34
CA GLU A 78 -13.16 16.62 3.78
C GLU A 78 -13.20 16.83 5.30
N ALA A 79 -12.56 15.96 6.07
CA ALA A 79 -12.44 16.14 7.52
C ALA A 79 -11.79 17.48 7.89
N ILE A 80 -10.66 17.81 7.25
CA ILE A 80 -9.94 19.06 7.45
C ILE A 80 -10.81 20.26 7.07
N TYR A 81 -11.55 20.18 5.96
CA TYR A 81 -12.49 21.21 5.55
C TYR A 81 -13.52 21.49 6.64
N TYR A 82 -14.22 20.47 7.14
CA TYR A 82 -15.25 20.64 8.17
C TYR A 82 -14.69 21.13 9.51
N PHE A 83 -13.48 20.71 9.89
CA PHE A 83 -12.84 21.22 11.11
C PHE A 83 -12.44 22.69 10.98
N LYS A 84 -11.87 23.09 9.84
CA LYS A 84 -11.57 24.51 9.57
C LYS A 84 -12.83 25.36 9.56
N TYR A 85 -13.85 24.90 8.84
CA TYR A 85 -15.14 25.58 8.79
C TYR A 85 -15.76 25.72 10.19
N SER A 86 -15.64 24.70 11.04
CA SER A 86 -16.09 24.77 12.43
C SER A 86 -15.33 25.84 13.23
N LEU A 87 -14.01 25.97 13.05
CA LEU A 87 -13.20 27.02 13.69
C LEU A 87 -13.60 28.41 13.23
N ASP A 88 -13.87 28.59 11.93
CA ASP A 88 -14.35 29.86 11.39
C ASP A 88 -15.70 30.24 11.99
N LEU A 89 -16.63 29.28 12.12
CA LEU A 89 -17.90 29.49 12.81
C LEU A 89 -17.73 29.80 14.31
N CYS A 90 -16.74 29.21 14.99
CA CYS A 90 -16.40 29.56 16.38
C CYS A 90 -16.01 31.02 16.51
N LYS A 91 -15.16 31.51 15.61
CA LYS A 91 -14.74 32.92 15.55
C LYS A 91 -15.94 33.84 15.32
N LEU A 92 -16.79 33.50 14.35
CA LEU A 92 -17.99 34.28 14.02
C LEU A 92 -19.02 34.33 15.15
N GLN A 93 -19.23 33.23 15.87
CA GLN A 93 -20.18 33.16 16.99
C GLN A 93 -19.59 33.60 18.33
N ASN A 94 -18.31 33.96 18.37
CA ASN A 94 -17.55 34.26 19.59
C ASN A 94 -17.67 33.13 20.65
N LYS A 95 -17.68 31.87 20.20
CA LYS A 95 -17.76 30.68 21.06
C LYS A 95 -16.39 30.02 21.13
N ASN A 96 -15.90 29.82 22.35
CA ASN A 96 -14.63 29.15 22.58
C ASN A 96 -14.84 27.66 22.91
N PHE A 97 -14.33 26.77 22.06
CA PHE A 97 -14.35 25.31 22.26
C PHE A 97 -13.02 24.76 22.80
N GLY A 98 -12.13 25.65 23.25
CA GLY A 98 -10.79 25.29 23.69
C GLY A 98 -9.98 24.63 22.58
N ASP A 99 -9.22 23.59 22.95
CA ASP A 99 -8.34 22.86 22.02
C ASP A 99 -9.01 21.63 21.37
N GLU A 100 -10.30 21.39 21.57
CA GLU A 100 -10.95 20.16 21.05
C GLU A 100 -10.91 20.10 19.51
N ILE A 101 -11.34 21.16 18.84
CA ILE A 101 -11.42 21.21 17.36
C ILE A 101 -10.02 21.26 16.76
N ASN A 102 -9.11 22.03 17.35
CA ASN A 102 -7.72 22.14 16.90
C ASN A 102 -6.97 20.80 17.03
N ARG A 103 -7.19 20.06 18.12
CA ARG A 103 -6.67 18.69 18.27
C ARG A 103 -7.17 17.76 17.17
N LEU A 104 -8.45 17.80 16.83
CA LEU A 104 -9.02 16.97 15.75
C LEU A 104 -8.46 17.36 14.39
N LEU A 105 -8.29 18.66 14.13
CA LEU A 105 -7.66 19.16 12.91
C LEU A 105 -6.23 18.65 12.74
N ARG A 106 -5.41 18.68 13.81
CA ARG A 106 -4.05 18.11 13.79
C ARG A 106 -4.04 16.63 13.46
N ILE A 107 -4.92 15.85 14.07
CA ILE A 107 -5.03 14.41 13.81
C ILE A 107 -5.42 14.17 12.35
N ALA A 108 -6.37 14.93 11.82
CA ALA A 108 -6.78 14.83 10.42
C ALA A 108 -5.63 15.15 9.45
N GLN A 109 -4.89 16.23 9.70
CA GLN A 109 -3.73 16.63 8.89
C GLN A 109 -2.61 15.59 8.93
N LYS A 110 -2.30 15.06 10.12
CA LYS A 110 -1.31 13.99 10.30
C LYS A 110 -1.73 12.75 9.53
N ASN A 111 -2.98 12.31 9.66
CA ASN A 111 -3.47 11.12 8.96
C ASN A 111 -3.50 11.31 7.45
N ARG A 112 -3.82 12.51 6.94
CA ARG A 112 -3.69 12.84 5.52
C ARG A 112 -2.26 12.68 5.02
N PHE A 113 -1.30 13.25 5.76
CA PHE A 113 0.11 13.14 5.40
C PHE A 113 0.54 11.66 5.36
N LEU A 114 0.17 10.88 6.38
CA LEU A 114 0.46 9.45 6.44
C LEU A 114 -0.18 8.68 5.27
N LEU A 115 -1.40 9.02 4.85
CA LEU A 115 -2.03 8.39 3.70
C LEU A 115 -1.26 8.63 2.40
N ILE A 116 -0.87 9.89 2.16
CA ILE A 116 -0.09 10.25 0.96
C ILE A 116 1.28 9.58 1.01
N GLU A 117 1.91 9.55 2.18
CA GLU A 117 3.21 8.93 2.40
C GLU A 117 3.16 7.41 2.16
N ASN A 118 2.14 6.72 2.70
CA ASN A 118 1.95 5.29 2.46
C ASN A 118 1.73 4.99 0.97
N LYS A 119 0.90 5.78 0.27
CA LYS A 119 0.72 5.63 -1.18
C LYS A 119 2.03 5.79 -1.95
N ARG A 120 2.90 6.71 -1.52
CA ARG A 120 4.21 6.94 -2.12
C ARG A 120 5.12 5.72 -1.91
N ILE A 121 5.16 5.20 -0.69
CA ILE A 121 5.92 3.98 -0.35
C ILE A 121 5.41 2.79 -1.16
N ASP A 122 4.09 2.60 -1.28
CA ASP A 122 3.50 1.51 -2.06
C ASP A 122 3.91 1.59 -3.54
N CYS A 123 3.89 2.78 -4.14
CA CYS A 123 4.34 2.99 -5.53
C CYS A 123 5.85 2.69 -5.69
N GLU A 124 6.64 2.99 -4.67
CA GLU A 124 8.08 2.75 -4.66
C GLU A 124 8.39 1.25 -4.56
N ILE A 125 7.69 0.53 -3.69
CA ILE A 125 7.76 -0.94 -3.59
C ILE A 125 7.33 -1.59 -4.91
N GLU A 126 6.26 -1.10 -5.54
CA GLU A 126 5.80 -1.58 -6.84
C GLU A 126 6.87 -1.39 -7.92
N LEU A 127 7.49 -0.20 -7.97
CA LEU A 127 8.57 0.11 -8.92
C LEU A 127 9.81 -0.77 -8.68
N GLN A 128 10.24 -0.93 -7.43
CA GLN A 128 11.38 -1.77 -7.08
C GLN A 128 11.14 -3.23 -7.48
N THR A 129 9.93 -3.74 -7.19
CA THR A 129 9.52 -5.10 -7.56
C THR A 129 9.48 -5.28 -9.09
N TYR A 130 8.96 -4.29 -9.81
CA TYR A 130 8.93 -4.29 -11.26
C TYR A 130 10.34 -4.34 -11.87
N LEU A 131 11.24 -3.45 -11.43
CA LEU A 131 12.63 -3.42 -11.89
C LEU A 131 13.37 -4.72 -11.58
N LYS A 132 13.19 -5.26 -10.36
CA LYS A 132 13.75 -6.57 -9.99
C LYS A 132 13.28 -7.68 -10.92
N THR A 133 11.99 -7.69 -11.26
CA THR A 133 11.41 -8.68 -12.17
C THR A 133 12.00 -8.55 -13.59
N LEU A 134 12.18 -7.33 -14.09
CA LEU A 134 12.83 -7.11 -15.39
C LEU A 134 14.28 -7.62 -15.40
N ILE A 135 15.05 -7.36 -14.35
CA ILE A 135 16.45 -7.83 -14.23
C ILE A 135 16.49 -9.37 -14.18
N MET A 136 15.59 -10.00 -13.42
CA MET A 136 15.50 -11.46 -13.38
C MET A 136 15.14 -12.06 -14.74
N ASN A 137 14.13 -11.48 -15.42
CA ASN A 137 13.72 -11.95 -16.75
C ASN A 137 14.84 -11.77 -17.78
N ASP A 138 15.61 -10.69 -17.71
CA ASP A 138 16.76 -10.48 -18.60
C ASP A 138 17.88 -11.49 -18.32
N LYS A 139 18.15 -11.79 -17.04
CA LYS A 139 19.07 -12.88 -16.65
C LYS A 139 18.64 -14.21 -17.24
N GLU A 140 17.37 -14.59 -17.05
CA GLU A 140 16.83 -15.85 -17.57
C GLU A 140 16.96 -15.96 -19.09
N LYS A 141 16.65 -14.88 -19.82
CA LYS A 141 16.82 -14.83 -21.28
C LYS A 141 18.27 -15.02 -21.71
N ARG A 142 19.23 -14.37 -21.02
CA ARG A 142 20.66 -14.50 -21.33
C ARG A 142 21.17 -15.92 -21.06
N ILE A 143 20.74 -16.52 -19.95
CA ILE A 143 21.05 -17.93 -19.63
C ILE A 143 20.51 -18.84 -20.73
N GLN A 144 19.24 -18.66 -21.11
CA GLN A 144 18.61 -19.47 -22.14
C GLN A 144 19.33 -19.34 -23.49
N GLN A 145 19.64 -18.11 -23.93
CA GLN A 145 20.39 -17.87 -25.16
C GLN A 145 21.78 -18.50 -25.13
N ARG A 146 22.49 -18.43 -23.99
CA ARG A 146 23.83 -19.03 -23.89
C ARG A 146 23.77 -20.56 -23.97
N ILE A 147 22.78 -21.17 -23.34
CA ILE A 147 22.52 -22.62 -23.41
C ILE A 147 22.16 -23.03 -24.85
N GLU A 148 21.26 -22.30 -25.52
CA GLU A 148 20.86 -22.57 -26.90
C GLU A 148 22.06 -22.49 -27.85
N ASN A 149 22.91 -21.46 -27.73
CA ASN A 149 24.13 -21.34 -28.52
C ASN A 149 25.11 -22.49 -28.27
N TYR A 150 25.29 -22.88 -27.00
CA TYR A 150 26.16 -24.00 -26.65
C TYR A 150 25.67 -25.33 -27.25
N ILE A 151 24.36 -25.59 -27.23
CA ILE A 151 23.77 -26.77 -27.88
C ILE A 151 24.04 -26.73 -29.39
N HIS A 152 23.85 -25.57 -30.02
CA HIS A 152 24.10 -25.39 -31.45
C HIS A 152 25.56 -25.64 -31.84
N ASP A 153 26.52 -25.10 -31.07
CA ASP A 153 27.95 -25.27 -31.31
C ASP A 153 28.35 -26.75 -31.20
N LYS A 154 27.86 -27.47 -30.18
CA LYS A 154 28.11 -28.92 -30.01
C LYS A 154 27.45 -29.77 -31.10
N GLU A 155 26.32 -29.35 -31.65
CA GLU A 155 25.70 -30.02 -32.80
C GLU A 155 26.48 -29.82 -34.10
N GLN A 156 27.11 -28.65 -34.28
CA GLN A 156 27.97 -28.38 -35.44
C GLN A 156 29.30 -29.14 -35.38
N GLU A 157 29.93 -29.21 -34.20
CA GLU A 157 31.15 -30.02 -33.98
C GLU A 157 30.94 -31.48 -34.39
N LYS A 158 29.81 -32.09 -33.99
CA LYS A 158 29.46 -33.48 -34.35
C LYS A 158 29.21 -33.68 -35.85
N LYS A 159 28.66 -32.68 -36.56
CA LYS A 159 28.47 -32.74 -38.02
C LYS A 159 29.80 -32.61 -38.78
N GLY A 160 30.76 -31.85 -38.25
CA GLY A 160 32.12 -31.76 -38.80
C GLY A 160 32.91 -33.05 -38.64
N GLU A 161 32.77 -33.73 -37.50
CA GLU A 161 33.40 -35.05 -37.25
C GLU A 161 32.79 -36.15 -38.14
N SER A 162 31.48 -36.11 -38.39
CA SER A 162 30.80 -37.08 -39.27
C SER A 162 31.22 -37.01 -40.75
N ILE A 163 31.89 -35.95 -41.20
CA ILE A 163 32.45 -35.86 -42.57
C ILE A 163 33.83 -36.55 -42.66
N ASN A 164 34.51 -36.77 -41.53
CA ASN A 164 35.82 -37.42 -41.49
C ASN A 164 35.80 -38.89 -41.05
N GLU A 165 34.66 -39.41 -40.61
CA GLU A 165 34.49 -40.83 -40.25
C GLU A 165 33.53 -41.56 -41.20
N ASN A 166 33.87 -41.58 -42.50
CA ASN A 166 33.55 -42.77 -43.29
C ASN A 166 34.54 -43.88 -42.93
N ASN A 167 34.38 -44.47 -41.75
CA ASN A 167 34.59 -45.89 -41.48
C ASN A 167 34.37 -46.20 -40.00
N SER A 168 33.34 -47.00 -39.75
CA SER A 168 33.09 -47.85 -38.57
C SER A 168 32.07 -47.34 -37.53
N ASN A 169 30.83 -47.78 -37.76
CA ASN A 169 29.87 -48.34 -36.79
C ASN A 169 29.24 -47.49 -35.68
N GLU A 170 27.95 -47.23 -35.88
CA GLU A 170 26.83 -47.35 -34.93
C GLU A 170 27.06 -47.00 -33.46
N ASN A 171 26.55 -45.83 -33.03
CA ASN A 171 25.65 -45.74 -31.87
C ASN A 171 25.03 -44.33 -31.75
N THR A 172 23.86 -44.15 -32.36
CA THR A 172 23.05 -42.94 -32.23
C THR A 172 22.52 -42.80 -30.81
N LYS A 173 23.22 -42.08 -29.93
CA LYS A 173 22.68 -41.65 -28.63
C LYS A 173 22.09 -40.23 -28.77
N HIS A 174 20.78 -40.15 -28.90
CA HIS A 174 20.04 -38.89 -28.75
C HIS A 174 20.25 -38.34 -27.34
N TYR A 175 20.86 -37.15 -27.24
CA TYR A 175 20.86 -36.38 -26.00
C TYR A 175 19.56 -35.57 -25.95
N VAL A 176 18.57 -36.07 -25.22
CA VAL A 176 17.38 -35.29 -24.86
C VAL A 176 17.67 -34.62 -23.52
N ILE A 177 18.04 -33.35 -23.55
CA ILE A 177 18.02 -32.52 -22.34
C ILE A 177 16.59 -32.02 -22.20
N ASN A 178 15.80 -32.69 -21.37
CA ASN A 178 14.47 -32.20 -21.00
C ASN A 178 14.63 -30.94 -20.14
N VAL A 179 14.66 -29.78 -20.78
CA VAL A 179 14.38 -28.51 -20.09
C VAL A 179 12.88 -28.50 -19.84
N THR A 180 12.46 -29.00 -18.68
CA THR A 180 11.08 -28.79 -18.24
C THR A 180 10.87 -27.28 -18.11
N PRO A 181 9.90 -26.68 -18.84
CA PRO A 181 9.43 -25.36 -18.48
C PRO A 181 8.95 -25.49 -17.05
N ARG A 182 9.52 -24.71 -16.13
CA ARG A 182 8.99 -24.65 -14.77
C ARG A 182 7.56 -24.12 -14.93
N GLU A 183 6.57 -25.01 -14.80
CA GLU A 183 5.17 -24.61 -14.66
C GLU A 183 5.15 -23.50 -13.62
N LYS A 184 4.49 -22.39 -13.96
CA LYS A 184 4.19 -21.31 -13.03
C LYS A 184 3.45 -21.94 -11.85
N THR A 185 4.18 -22.33 -10.82
CA THR A 185 3.61 -22.60 -9.52
C THR A 185 3.22 -21.23 -9.00
N MET A 186 1.92 -20.91 -9.13
CA MET A 186 1.30 -19.92 -8.28
C MET A 186 1.59 -20.35 -6.84
N VAL A 187 2.59 -19.72 -6.23
CA VAL A 187 2.65 -19.65 -4.77
C VAL A 187 1.55 -18.66 -4.40
N SER A 188 0.36 -19.23 -4.20
CA SER A 188 -0.62 -18.65 -3.31
C SER A 188 -0.01 -18.67 -1.92
N GLU A 189 0.60 -17.56 -1.50
CA GLU A 189 0.74 -17.26 -0.09
C GLU A 189 -0.31 -16.23 0.31
N SER A 190 -1.01 -16.64 1.36
CA SER A 190 -2.24 -16.10 1.91
C SER A 190 -2.17 -14.61 2.25
N MET A 191 -2.98 -13.81 1.56
CA MET A 191 -3.62 -12.64 2.15
C MET A 191 -5.04 -13.05 2.60
N ASP A 192 -5.12 -13.67 3.78
CA ASP A 192 -6.26 -13.40 4.66
C ASP A 192 -5.97 -12.03 5.28
N THR A 193 -6.65 -10.94 4.91
CA THR A 193 -8.06 -10.75 5.24
C THR A 193 -8.66 -9.57 4.48
N THR A 194 -9.88 -9.81 3.98
CA THR A 194 -10.97 -8.84 3.78
C THR A 194 -10.88 -7.85 2.62
N ASN A 195 -11.28 -8.39 1.48
CA ASN A 195 -12.30 -7.83 0.60
C ASN A 195 -13.31 -6.90 1.33
N ARG A 196 -13.23 -5.59 1.09
CA ARG A 196 -14.35 -4.63 1.15
C ARG A 196 -14.14 -3.56 0.08
N LEU A 197 -14.36 -3.92 -1.17
CA LEU A 197 -14.75 -2.97 -2.21
C LEU A 197 -16.27 -2.86 -2.18
N SER A 198 -16.79 -1.87 -1.46
CA SER A 198 -18.06 -1.27 -1.83
C SER A 198 -17.78 -0.19 -2.87
N ASN A 199 -18.39 -0.36 -4.04
CA ASN A 199 -18.58 0.64 -5.08
C ASN A 199 -18.61 2.08 -4.55
N ASN A 200 -17.84 2.96 -5.17
CA ASN A 200 -18.37 4.25 -5.63
C ASN A 200 -17.49 4.82 -6.74
N GLY A 201 -18.16 5.27 -7.81
CA GLY A 201 -17.56 5.84 -9.00
C GLY A 201 -16.73 7.08 -8.71
N GLY A 202 -15.59 7.17 -9.40
CA GLY A 202 -14.70 8.32 -9.44
C GLY A 202 -13.91 8.28 -10.73
N ASN A 203 -13.83 9.42 -11.40
CA ASN A 203 -13.49 9.61 -12.81
C ASN A 203 -12.19 8.93 -13.29
N SER A 204 -12.24 8.45 -14.53
CA SER A 204 -11.20 7.71 -15.25
C SER A 204 -10.02 8.56 -15.75
N SER A 205 -9.59 9.59 -15.02
CA SER A 205 -8.51 10.50 -15.45
C SER A 205 -7.24 10.48 -14.60
N ASP A 206 -7.22 9.83 -13.44
CA ASP A 206 -6.06 9.87 -12.51
C ASP A 206 -5.50 8.48 -12.16
N LEU A 207 -5.18 7.68 -13.18
CA LEU A 207 -4.41 6.45 -12.99
C LEU A 207 -2.91 6.75 -13.19
N PRO A 208 -2.02 6.42 -12.24
CA PRO A 208 -0.57 6.59 -12.41
C PRO A 208 -0.11 5.86 -13.68
N LEU A 209 0.75 6.51 -14.48
CA LEU A 209 1.24 6.00 -15.77
C LEU A 209 1.72 4.53 -15.66
N SER A 210 2.32 4.14 -14.52
CA SER A 210 2.74 2.76 -14.20
C SER A 210 1.64 1.72 -14.30
N LYS A 211 0.41 2.02 -13.84
CA LYS A 211 -0.75 1.12 -13.94
C LYS A 211 -1.27 1.02 -15.38
N GLN A 212 -1.11 2.08 -16.17
CA GLN A 212 -1.48 2.08 -17.58
C GLN A 212 -0.56 1.14 -18.38
N TYR A 213 0.74 1.12 -18.06
CA TYR A 213 1.70 0.16 -18.63
C TYR A 213 1.46 -1.27 -18.17
N LEU A 214 1.07 -1.49 -16.91
CA LEU A 214 0.73 -2.81 -16.39
C LEU A 214 -0.48 -3.44 -17.12
N SER A 215 -1.54 -2.64 -17.38
CA SER A 215 -2.73 -3.12 -18.10
C SER A 215 -2.43 -3.57 -19.53
N LYS A 216 -1.46 -2.91 -20.17
CA LYS A 216 -1.03 -3.19 -21.55
C LYS A 216 -0.19 -4.47 -21.64
N ALA A 217 0.51 -4.83 -20.56
CA ALA A 217 1.28 -6.07 -20.46
C ALA A 217 0.40 -7.28 -20.10
N ILE A 218 -0.66 -7.09 -19.31
CA ILE A 218 -1.59 -8.16 -18.89
C ILE A 218 -2.59 -8.52 -20.00
N GLY A 219 -2.94 -7.59 -20.90
CA GLY A 219 -3.89 -7.79 -22.00
C GLY A 219 -3.47 -8.80 -23.08
N HIS A 220 -2.24 -9.34 -23.05
CA HIS A 220 -1.76 -10.31 -24.04
C HIS A 220 -1.78 -11.78 -23.58
N HIS A 221 -2.25 -12.10 -22.37
CA HIS A 221 -2.22 -13.48 -21.84
C HIS A 221 -3.47 -13.92 -21.09
N ASN A 222 -4.66 -13.79 -21.70
CA ASN A 222 -5.84 -14.52 -21.22
C ASN A 222 -6.65 -15.08 -22.38
N THR A 223 -6.51 -16.38 -22.62
CA THR A 223 -7.52 -17.21 -23.30
C THR A 223 -7.78 -18.44 -22.43
N GLU A 224 -8.96 -18.40 -21.78
CA GLU A 224 -9.84 -19.50 -21.38
C GLU A 224 -9.27 -20.66 -20.54
N ILE A 225 -9.69 -20.71 -19.27
CA ILE A 225 -9.62 -21.91 -18.40
C ILE A 225 -11.03 -22.53 -18.35
N SER A 226 -11.15 -23.79 -18.77
CA SER A 226 -12.30 -24.64 -18.47
C SER A 226 -11.94 -25.63 -17.36
N THR A 227 -12.85 -25.72 -16.39
CA THR A 227 -12.87 -26.48 -15.15
C THR A 227 -12.96 -28.00 -15.34
N THR A 228 -12.28 -28.78 -14.49
CA THR A 228 -12.84 -30.00 -13.88
C THR A 228 -12.14 -30.35 -12.57
N LEU A 229 -12.96 -30.77 -11.60
CA LEU A 229 -12.71 -31.02 -10.17
C LEU A 229 -12.22 -32.47 -9.92
N GLY A 230 -11.37 -32.68 -8.91
CA GLY A 230 -11.00 -34.03 -8.44
C GLY A 230 -10.30 -34.04 -7.07
N THR A 231 -11.05 -34.43 -6.05
CA THR A 231 -10.68 -34.62 -4.63
C THR A 231 -9.64 -35.71 -4.37
N LEU A 232 -8.77 -35.56 -3.35
CA LEU A 232 -8.58 -36.54 -2.26
C LEU A 232 -7.61 -36.04 -1.16
N THR A 233 -7.69 -36.71 -0.02
CA THR A 233 -7.52 -36.29 1.37
C THR A 233 -6.14 -36.56 2.02
N SER A 234 -5.86 -35.74 3.05
CA SER A 234 -5.24 -36.06 4.36
C SER A 234 -3.79 -36.56 4.49
N GLY A 235 -3.02 -35.94 5.40
CA GLY A 235 -2.01 -36.65 6.20
C GLY A 235 -0.77 -35.86 6.64
N THR A 236 -0.89 -35.12 7.75
CA THR A 236 0.13 -34.90 8.82
C THR A 236 1.62 -34.66 8.48
N GLY A 237 2.10 -33.47 8.89
CA GLY A 237 3.21 -33.39 9.87
C GLY A 237 4.62 -33.04 9.36
N THR A 238 5.20 -32.07 10.07
CA THR A 238 6.64 -31.77 10.29
C THR A 238 7.33 -30.70 9.42
N ALA A 239 8.03 -29.83 10.14
CA ALA A 239 8.75 -28.65 9.69
C ALA A 239 9.94 -29.00 8.79
N VAL A 240 10.17 -28.18 7.76
CA VAL A 240 11.38 -28.27 6.92
C VAL A 240 11.98 -26.88 6.72
N THR A 241 13.09 -26.64 7.41
CA THR A 241 14.16 -25.74 6.98
C THR A 241 14.80 -26.31 5.70
N GLY A 242 14.77 -25.58 4.59
CA GLY A 242 15.44 -26.04 3.37
C GLY A 242 15.25 -25.13 2.17
N ALA A 243 16.13 -24.14 2.01
CA ALA A 243 16.24 -23.34 0.80
C ALA A 243 17.72 -23.26 0.36
N THR A 244 18.32 -24.42 0.04
CA THR A 244 19.66 -24.49 -0.57
C THR A 244 19.86 -25.63 -1.58
N THR A 245 18.83 -26.38 -2.00
CA THR A 245 19.06 -27.65 -2.73
C THR A 245 18.41 -27.79 -4.11
N THR A 246 18.11 -26.72 -4.84
CA THR A 246 17.49 -26.86 -6.18
C THR A 246 18.45 -26.63 -7.37
N THR A 247 19.67 -26.14 -7.17
CA THR A 247 20.65 -26.03 -8.28
C THR A 247 21.34 -27.38 -8.57
N THR A 248 21.28 -28.36 -7.67
CA THR A 248 22.01 -29.63 -7.81
C THR A 248 21.20 -30.76 -8.46
N ALA A 249 19.86 -30.67 -8.51
CA ALA A 249 19.03 -31.79 -8.98
C ALA A 249 18.87 -31.86 -10.51
N ALA A 250 19.07 -30.76 -11.24
CA ALA A 250 19.06 -30.76 -12.71
C ALA A 250 20.39 -31.27 -13.32
N LEU A 251 21.42 -31.48 -12.50
CA LEU A 251 22.76 -31.89 -12.92
C LEU A 251 23.02 -33.40 -12.82
N GLN A 252 22.05 -34.21 -12.38
CA GLN A 252 22.31 -35.61 -11.99
C GLN A 252 21.72 -36.69 -12.91
N THR A 253 21.18 -36.34 -14.09
CA THR A 253 20.67 -37.33 -15.07
C THR A 253 21.38 -37.29 -16.43
N ILE A 254 22.45 -36.51 -16.56
CA ILE A 254 23.35 -36.59 -17.71
C ILE A 254 24.67 -37.07 -17.16
N GLY A 255 25.08 -38.27 -17.58
CA GLY A 255 26.36 -38.86 -17.19
C GLY A 255 27.49 -37.85 -17.31
N SER A 256 28.41 -37.92 -16.36
CA SER A 256 29.59 -37.08 -16.16
C SER A 256 30.49 -36.96 -17.40
N ASN A 257 30.01 -36.27 -18.42
CA ASN A 257 30.78 -35.79 -19.56
C ASN A 257 30.79 -34.27 -19.41
N ILE A 258 31.82 -33.79 -18.73
CA ILE A 258 32.37 -32.44 -18.69
C ILE A 258 31.40 -31.41 -19.32
N ILE A 259 30.57 -30.77 -18.48
CA ILE A 259 30.10 -29.44 -18.85
C ILE A 259 31.37 -28.65 -19.12
N ASP A 260 31.52 -28.14 -20.34
CA ASP A 260 32.70 -27.35 -20.71
C ASP A 260 32.88 -26.27 -19.64
N HIS A 261 34.06 -26.22 -19.00
CA HIS A 261 34.39 -25.24 -17.97
C HIS A 261 34.00 -23.82 -18.43
N GLN A 262 34.11 -23.57 -19.73
CA GLN A 262 33.72 -22.33 -20.38
C GLN A 262 32.22 -21.99 -20.23
N LEU A 263 31.30 -22.95 -20.38
CA LEU A 263 29.87 -22.69 -20.20
C LEU A 263 29.53 -22.39 -18.74
N GLU A 264 30.16 -23.12 -17.81
CA GLU A 264 29.96 -22.89 -16.38
C GLU A 264 30.49 -21.51 -15.95
N GLU A 265 31.62 -21.07 -16.51
CA GLU A 265 32.19 -19.75 -16.29
C GLU A 265 31.31 -18.63 -16.87
N ASP A 266 30.80 -18.80 -18.09
CA ASP A 266 29.92 -17.82 -18.73
C ASP A 266 28.59 -17.65 -17.99
N LEU A 267 28.01 -18.75 -17.48
CA LEU A 267 26.79 -18.70 -16.66
C LEU A 267 27.03 -17.98 -15.33
N LYS A 268 28.17 -18.25 -14.67
CA LYS A 268 28.59 -17.52 -13.46
C LYS A 268 28.79 -16.03 -13.73
N ASP A 269 29.30 -15.66 -14.89
CA ASP A 269 29.45 -14.26 -15.27
C ASP A 269 28.11 -13.56 -15.52
N ILE A 270 27.14 -14.24 -16.14
CA ILE A 270 25.77 -13.73 -16.28
C ILE A 270 25.13 -13.50 -14.90
N GLU A 271 25.30 -14.44 -13.98
CA GLU A 271 24.84 -14.30 -12.58
C GLU A 271 25.52 -13.12 -11.87
N ARG A 272 26.85 -12.99 -11.97
CA ARG A 272 27.61 -11.87 -11.40
C ARG A 272 27.14 -10.53 -11.92
N VAL A 273 26.85 -10.42 -13.23
CA VAL A 273 26.33 -9.17 -13.82
C VAL A 273 24.96 -8.84 -13.25
N CYS A 274 24.07 -9.82 -13.17
CA CYS A 274 22.74 -9.64 -12.58
C CYS A 274 22.81 -9.22 -11.10
N ASP A 275 23.67 -9.85 -10.31
CA ASP A 275 23.84 -9.55 -8.88
C ASP A 275 24.40 -8.14 -8.64
N LYS A 276 25.33 -7.71 -9.50
CA LYS A 276 25.83 -6.32 -9.53
C LYS A 276 24.69 -5.35 -9.82
N SER A 277 23.89 -5.59 -10.86
CA SER A 277 22.75 -4.73 -11.21
C SER A 277 21.68 -4.67 -10.10
N LEU A 278 21.39 -5.80 -9.44
CA LEU A 278 20.49 -5.82 -8.28
C LEU A 278 21.04 -5.02 -7.10
N SER A 279 22.34 -5.15 -6.83
CA SER A 279 23.01 -4.45 -5.74
C SER A 279 23.05 -2.94 -5.99
N GLU A 280 23.33 -2.51 -7.21
CA GLU A 280 23.24 -1.09 -7.61
C GLU A 280 21.82 -0.54 -7.48
N MET A 281 20.82 -1.29 -7.94
CA MET A 281 19.41 -0.90 -7.81
C MET A 281 19.02 -0.74 -6.33
N ASN A 282 19.30 -1.74 -5.49
CA ASN A 282 19.00 -1.66 -4.07
C ASN A 282 19.77 -0.52 -3.38
N ARG A 283 21.01 -0.24 -3.79
CA ARG A 283 21.77 0.92 -3.29
C ARG A 283 21.06 2.23 -3.60
N LEU A 284 20.57 2.41 -4.84
CA LEU A 284 19.86 3.62 -5.24
C LEU A 284 18.56 3.84 -4.45
N PHE A 285 17.76 2.79 -4.25
CA PHE A 285 16.56 2.86 -3.40
C PHE A 285 16.91 3.15 -1.93
N ASN A 286 17.96 2.53 -1.38
CA ASN A 286 18.42 2.81 -0.02
C ASN A 286 18.90 4.27 0.16
N GLU A 287 19.59 4.84 -0.82
CA GLU A 287 20.00 6.27 -0.78
C GLU A 287 18.78 7.21 -0.80
N LEU A 288 17.72 6.85 -1.52
CA LEU A 288 16.46 7.59 -1.54
C LEU A 288 15.72 7.47 -0.19
N ASP A 289 15.70 6.29 0.41
CA ASP A 289 15.08 6.03 1.71
C ASP A 289 15.71 6.83 2.85
N GLN A 290 17.05 6.92 2.90
CA GLN A 290 17.74 7.71 3.93
C GLN A 290 17.39 9.21 3.85
N ARG A 291 17.27 9.76 2.64
CA ARG A 291 16.86 11.17 2.45
C ARG A 291 15.39 11.41 2.85
N ARG A 292 14.59 10.36 2.85
CA ARG A 292 13.13 10.35 3.06
C ARG A 292 12.67 9.77 4.40
N GLN A 293 13.60 9.40 5.29
CA GLN A 293 13.28 8.93 6.64
C GLN A 293 12.19 9.77 7.29
N LYS A 294 11.29 9.11 8.02
CA LYS A 294 10.14 9.71 8.71
C LYS A 294 10.63 10.79 9.69
N ARG A 295 10.68 12.04 9.24
CA ARG A 295 11.06 13.17 10.09
C ARG A 295 9.85 13.50 10.94
N GLU A 296 9.91 13.16 12.22
CA GLU A 296 8.98 13.76 13.16
C GLU A 296 9.28 15.25 13.23
N ILE A 297 8.29 16.09 12.93
CA ILE A 297 8.44 17.54 13.07
C ILE A 297 8.63 17.79 14.57
N PRO A 298 9.79 18.28 15.00
CA PRO A 298 10.04 18.50 16.41
C PRO A 298 9.03 19.52 16.97
N GLU A 299 8.58 19.30 18.21
CA GLU A 299 7.57 20.17 18.82
C GLU A 299 7.98 21.65 18.87
N TYR A 300 9.27 21.95 18.88
CA TYR A 300 9.79 23.32 18.85
C TYR A 300 9.62 24.02 17.50
N LEU A 301 9.36 23.29 16.41
CA LEU A 301 9.00 23.87 15.10
C LEU A 301 7.50 24.08 14.94
N THR A 302 6.70 23.63 15.90
CA THR A 302 5.24 23.75 15.88
C THR A 302 4.80 24.93 16.72
N CYS A 303 3.91 25.76 16.17
CA CYS A 303 3.37 26.90 16.89
C CYS A 303 2.46 26.41 18.01
N LYS A 304 2.60 26.90 19.25
CA LYS A 304 1.72 26.48 20.35
C LYS A 304 0.28 27.05 20.26
N LEU A 305 -0.02 27.91 19.28
CA LEU A 305 -1.35 28.49 19.05
C LEU A 305 -2.09 27.86 17.86
N CYS A 306 -1.48 27.78 16.66
CA CYS A 306 -2.11 27.07 15.53
C CYS A 306 -1.75 25.58 15.46
N TYR A 307 -0.71 25.16 16.18
CA TYR A 307 -0.22 23.78 16.21
C TYR A 307 0.10 23.17 14.84
N ASP A 308 0.38 24.03 13.87
CA ASP A 308 1.00 23.72 12.59
C ASP A 308 2.49 24.10 12.66
N ILE A 309 3.25 23.75 11.62
CA ILE A 309 4.61 24.26 11.41
C ILE A 309 4.55 25.78 11.50
N MET A 310 5.41 26.37 12.33
CA MET A 310 5.45 27.82 12.50
C MET A 310 5.65 28.53 11.16
N ARG A 311 4.68 29.37 10.81
CA ARG A 311 4.76 30.31 9.68
C ARG A 311 4.95 31.70 10.23
N ASP A 312 6.03 32.36 9.82
CA ASP A 312 6.44 33.68 10.33
C ASP A 312 6.57 33.71 11.87
N PRO A 313 7.60 33.03 12.44
CA PRO A 313 7.77 32.91 13.88
C PRO A 313 8.10 34.25 14.56
N VAL A 314 7.35 34.59 15.60
CA VAL A 314 7.56 35.76 16.47
C VAL A 314 7.80 35.28 17.90
N ILE A 315 8.86 35.80 18.51
CA ILE A 315 9.26 35.48 19.88
C ILE A 315 8.61 36.47 20.84
N THR A 316 7.83 35.96 21.78
CA THR A 316 7.28 36.76 22.87
C THR A 316 8.37 37.16 23.87
N PRO A 317 8.19 38.23 24.67
CA PRO A 317 9.14 38.60 25.74
C PRO A 317 9.42 37.47 26.75
N TYR A 318 8.53 36.49 26.85
CA TYR A 318 8.66 35.28 27.67
C TYR A 318 9.47 34.16 27.00
N GLY A 319 10.05 34.40 25.81
CA GLY A 319 10.89 33.45 25.09
C GLY A 319 10.13 32.34 24.34
N ILE A 320 8.80 32.40 24.25
CA ILE A 320 7.99 31.42 23.51
C ILE A 320 7.75 31.94 22.09
N THR A 321 7.97 31.07 21.10
CA THR A 321 7.80 31.39 19.68
C THR A 321 6.43 30.92 19.19
N TYR A 322 5.72 31.80 18.48
CA TYR A 322 4.43 31.52 17.86
C TYR A 322 4.41 32.04 16.43
N CYS A 323 3.42 31.66 15.61
CA CYS A 323 3.19 32.34 14.34
C CYS A 323 2.71 33.77 14.61
N ARG A 324 3.20 34.75 13.85
CA ARG A 324 2.74 36.15 13.92
C ARG A 324 1.23 36.25 13.87
N GLY A 325 0.60 35.65 12.84
CA GLY A 325 -0.85 35.68 12.68
C GLY A 325 -1.61 35.05 13.85
N CYS A 326 -1.03 34.07 14.54
CA CYS A 326 -1.65 33.51 15.74
C CYS A 326 -1.58 34.46 16.93
N ILE A 327 -0.50 35.22 17.08
CA ILE A 327 -0.40 36.24 18.13
C ILE A 327 -1.39 37.37 17.84
N GLU A 328 -1.45 37.84 16.59
CA GLU A 328 -2.32 38.95 16.18
C GLU A 328 -3.82 38.61 16.30
N GLU A 329 -4.22 37.35 16.06
CA GLU A 329 -5.60 36.91 16.25
C GLU A 329 -6.01 36.74 17.73
N ASN A 330 -5.05 36.66 18.65
CA ASN A 330 -5.28 36.38 20.08
C ASN A 330 -4.88 37.54 21.01
N LEU A 331 -4.46 38.68 20.44
CA LEU A 331 -4.28 39.97 21.11
C LEU A 331 -5.54 40.81 20.90
#